data_AF-A0A2K0XTN3-F1
#
_entry.id   AF-A0A2K0XTN3-F1
#
_cell.length_a   1.000
_cell.length_b   1.000
_cell.length_c   1.000
_cell.angle_alpha   90.00
_cell.angle_beta   90.00
_cell.angle_gamma   90.00
#
_symmetry.space_group_name_H-M   'P 1'
#
loop_
_entity.id
_entity.type
_entity.pdbx_description
1 polymer ?
#
loop_
_entity_poly.entity_id
_entity_poly.type
_entity_poly.pdbx_seq_one_letter_code
_entity_poly.pdbx_strand_id
1 'polypeptide(L)'
;MSKKIIKAQVTGKHQNRTALGMMTAFVAMHPSVNTSTLKEMFTTKDVCPDAGISQLFYSKSEIEQEQANGNEWFINDNACFTKDGEWLTLGNGRKLAFNKVWTAKSLEKLQTALADYGITGEVGTVDKSAVAGFEICFESVEVQVTGKFQNRTALGMMAAYVALNPSLTAEELNEQFPMKEIWWCFKKYADIK
;
A
#
# COMPACT_ATOMS: atom_id res chain seq x y z
N MET A 1 -5.95 19.84 5.14
CA MET A 1 -5.61 18.99 6.30
C MET A 1 -4.73 17.88 5.77
N SER A 2 -3.59 17.64 6.41
CA SER A 2 -2.69 16.55 6.01
C SER A 2 -2.84 15.42 7.04
N LYS A 3 -3.25 14.24 6.58
CA LYS A 3 -3.43 13.04 7.40
C LYS A 3 -2.36 12.02 7.01
N LYS A 4 -1.63 11.53 7.99
CA LYS A 4 -0.68 10.41 7.80
C LYS A 4 -1.08 9.24 8.68
N ILE A 5 -1.20 8.07 8.08
CA ILE A 5 -1.33 6.82 8.82
C ILE A 5 0.03 6.46 9.40
N ILE A 6 0.08 6.20 10.71
CA ILE A 6 1.32 5.87 11.43
C ILE A 6 1.38 4.41 11.86
N LYS A 7 0.24 3.77 12.04
CA LYS A 7 0.14 2.33 12.34
C LYS A 7 -1.11 1.73 11.73
N ALA A 8 -1.06 0.43 11.52
CA ALA A 8 -2.21 -0.37 11.15
C ALA A 8 -2.25 -1.66 11.95
N GLN A 9 -3.42 -1.99 12.49
CA GLN A 9 -3.70 -3.29 13.10
C GLN A 9 -4.66 -4.05 12.19
N VAL A 10 -4.28 -5.26 11.81
CA VAL A 10 -5.06 -6.09 10.89
C VAL A 10 -5.57 -7.33 11.61
N THR A 11 -6.86 -7.58 11.54
CA THR A 11 -7.46 -8.83 11.99
C THR A 11 -8.01 -9.56 10.79
N GLY A 12 -7.46 -10.73 10.48
CA GLY A 12 -7.91 -11.57 9.37
C GLY A 12 -8.61 -12.84 9.85
N LYS A 13 -9.60 -13.31 9.11
CA LYS A 13 -10.34 -14.53 9.44
C LYS A 13 -9.48 -15.80 9.37
N HIS A 14 -8.49 -15.79 8.47
CA HIS A 14 -7.55 -16.89 8.21
C HIS A 14 -6.17 -16.31 7.87
N GLN A 15 -5.12 -17.15 7.88
CA GLN A 15 -3.75 -16.70 7.64
C GLN A 15 -3.59 -15.91 6.35
N ASN A 16 -4.16 -16.40 5.25
CA ASN A 16 -4.07 -15.74 3.95
C ASN A 16 -4.85 -14.41 3.90
N ARG A 17 -5.94 -14.28 4.65
CA ARG A 17 -6.71 -13.04 4.79
C ARG A 17 -5.96 -12.02 5.63
N THR A 18 -5.31 -12.46 6.72
CA THR A 18 -4.43 -11.61 7.51
C THR A 18 -3.29 -11.08 6.65
N ALA A 19 -2.62 -11.94 5.88
CA ALA A 19 -1.53 -11.53 4.98
C ALA A 19 -1.99 -10.51 3.93
N LEU A 20 -3.15 -10.74 3.29
CA LEU A 20 -3.74 -9.80 2.34
C LEU A 20 -4.07 -8.45 3.00
N GLY A 21 -4.67 -8.45 4.19
CA GLY A 21 -4.99 -7.24 4.93
C GLY A 21 -3.75 -6.45 5.34
N MET A 22 -2.69 -7.13 5.77
CA MET A 22 -1.41 -6.50 6.12
C MET A 22 -0.76 -5.83 4.91
N MET A 23 -0.78 -6.48 3.74
CA MET A 23 -0.25 -5.88 2.52
C MET A 23 -1.14 -4.74 2.01
N THR A 24 -2.46 -4.84 2.19
CA THR A 24 -3.40 -3.75 1.91
C THR A 24 -3.10 -2.53 2.78
N ALA A 25 -2.82 -2.74 4.08
CA ALA A 25 -2.40 -1.68 4.99
C ALA A 25 -1.07 -1.05 4.56
N PHE A 26 -0.09 -1.87 4.17
CA PHE A 26 1.21 -1.40 3.69
C PHE A 26 1.07 -0.47 2.49
N VAL A 27 0.33 -0.88 1.47
CA VAL A 27 0.11 -0.04 0.27
C VAL A 27 -0.62 1.26 0.62
N ALA A 28 -1.58 1.23 1.56
CA ALA A 28 -2.29 2.42 2.02
C ALA A 28 -1.37 3.39 2.80
N MET A 29 -0.39 2.86 3.55
CA MET A 29 0.59 3.63 4.30
C MET A 29 1.71 4.19 3.41
N HIS A 30 1.99 3.54 2.28
CA HIS A 30 3.09 3.87 1.37
C HIS A 30 2.60 4.07 -0.08
N PRO A 31 1.82 5.13 -0.36
CA PRO A 31 1.17 5.32 -1.67
C PRO A 31 2.15 5.58 -2.83
N SER A 32 3.40 5.96 -2.56
CA SER A 32 4.44 6.15 -3.57
C SER A 32 5.05 4.83 -4.08
N VAL A 33 4.83 3.73 -3.36
CA VAL A 33 5.39 2.43 -3.72
C VAL A 33 4.79 1.92 -5.03
N ASN A 34 5.66 1.46 -5.93
CA ASN A 34 5.29 0.89 -7.21
C ASN A 34 5.44 -0.65 -7.21
N THR A 35 4.98 -1.29 -8.29
CA THR A 35 4.98 -2.75 -8.43
C THR A 35 6.37 -3.37 -8.35
N SER A 36 7.39 -2.78 -8.99
CA SER A 36 8.77 -3.31 -8.95
C SER A 36 9.31 -3.28 -7.53
N THR A 37 9.15 -2.16 -6.83
CA THR A 37 9.58 -2.01 -5.44
C THR A 37 8.90 -3.02 -4.52
N LEU A 38 7.59 -3.28 -4.68
CA LEU A 38 6.92 -4.34 -3.90
C LEU A 38 7.50 -5.72 -4.13
N LYS A 39 7.74 -6.09 -5.40
CA LYS A 39 8.29 -7.41 -5.75
C LYS A 39 9.72 -7.60 -5.24
N GLU A 40 10.50 -6.52 -5.19
CA GLU A 40 11.86 -6.52 -4.63
C GLU A 40 11.87 -6.57 -3.11
N MET A 41 10.99 -5.81 -2.44
CA MET A 41 10.90 -5.77 -0.98
C MET A 41 10.36 -7.06 -0.37
N PHE A 42 9.37 -7.69 -1.02
CA PHE A 42 8.71 -8.89 -0.52
C PHE A 42 8.86 -10.02 -1.52
N THR A 43 10.00 -10.69 -1.46
CA THR A 43 10.25 -11.88 -2.27
C THR A 43 9.57 -13.12 -1.66
N THR A 44 9.23 -14.09 -2.50
CA THR A 44 8.74 -15.40 -2.04
C THR A 44 9.77 -16.07 -1.15
N LYS A 45 11.06 -16.02 -1.51
CA LYS A 45 12.15 -16.63 -0.72
C LYS A 45 12.19 -16.12 0.72
N ASP A 46 12.03 -14.82 0.91
CA ASP A 46 12.18 -14.21 2.23
C ASP A 46 10.91 -14.38 3.06
N VAL A 47 9.74 -14.09 2.46
CA VAL A 47 8.47 -13.98 3.17
C VAL A 47 7.65 -15.27 3.11
N CYS A 48 7.58 -15.95 1.97
CA CYS A 48 6.71 -17.10 1.75
C CYS A 48 7.36 -18.21 0.91
N PRO A 49 8.45 -18.84 1.40
CA PRO A 49 9.23 -19.80 0.62
C PRO A 49 8.46 -21.11 0.37
N ASP A 50 7.47 -21.40 1.21
CA ASP A 50 6.75 -22.67 1.22
C ASP A 50 5.53 -22.68 0.27
N ALA A 51 5.23 -21.55 -0.40
CA ALA A 51 4.01 -21.42 -1.22
C ALA A 51 4.06 -22.16 -2.55
N GLY A 52 5.25 -22.59 -3.01
CA GLY A 52 5.39 -23.28 -4.31
C GLY A 52 5.08 -22.42 -5.53
N ILE A 53 5.06 -21.10 -5.37
CA ILE A 53 4.84 -20.12 -6.45
C ILE A 53 6.09 -19.27 -6.69
N SER A 54 6.19 -18.70 -7.88
CA SER A 54 7.36 -17.91 -8.30
C SER A 54 7.42 -16.52 -7.65
N GLN A 55 6.28 -15.83 -7.52
CA GLN A 55 6.19 -14.48 -6.97
C GLN A 55 4.93 -14.26 -6.11
N LEU A 56 4.91 -13.21 -5.29
CA LEU A 56 3.77 -12.88 -4.42
C LEU A 56 2.72 -11.98 -5.08
N PHE A 57 3.14 -11.15 -6.03
CA PHE A 57 2.28 -10.15 -6.68
C PHE A 57 2.19 -10.44 -8.17
N TYR A 58 0.97 -10.39 -8.70
CA TYR A 58 0.70 -10.59 -10.12
C TYR A 58 -0.16 -9.45 -10.65
N SER A 59 0.22 -8.93 -11.81
CA SER A 59 -0.66 -8.15 -12.65
C SER A 59 -1.71 -9.04 -13.31
N LYS A 60 -2.80 -8.44 -13.78
CA LYS A 60 -3.84 -9.16 -14.52
C LYS A 60 -3.28 -9.89 -15.75
N SER A 61 -2.37 -9.25 -16.49
CA SER A 61 -1.73 -9.86 -17.67
C SER A 61 -0.84 -11.05 -17.32
N GLU A 62 -0.13 -11.02 -16.18
CA GLU A 62 0.67 -12.16 -15.72
C GLU A 62 -0.23 -13.35 -15.34
N ILE A 63 -1.39 -13.09 -14.72
CA ILE A 63 -2.38 -14.14 -14.43
C ILE A 63 -2.91 -14.76 -15.72
N GLU A 64 -3.29 -13.94 -16.70
CA GLU A 64 -3.79 -14.41 -17.99
C GLU A 64 -2.74 -15.25 -18.74
N GLN A 65 -1.46 -14.89 -18.63
CA GLN A 65 -0.35 -15.67 -19.18
C GLN A 65 -0.19 -17.03 -18.49
N GLU A 66 -0.22 -17.08 -17.16
CA GLU A 66 -0.16 -18.33 -16.41
C GLU A 66 -1.34 -19.27 -16.74
N GLN A 67 -2.54 -18.70 -16.92
CA GLN A 67 -3.72 -19.45 -17.38
C GLN A 67 -3.53 -19.99 -18.80
N ALA A 68 -3.03 -19.17 -19.73
CA ALA A 68 -2.75 -19.58 -21.10
C ALA A 68 -1.66 -20.68 -21.18
N ASN A 69 -0.71 -20.66 -20.26
CA ASN A 69 0.34 -21.68 -20.14
C ASN A 69 -0.15 -22.99 -19.51
N GLY A 70 -1.43 -23.10 -19.14
CA GLY A 70 -2.00 -24.33 -18.58
C GLY A 70 -1.75 -24.51 -17.08
N ASN A 71 -1.39 -23.46 -16.35
CA ASN A 71 -1.14 -23.57 -14.92
C ASN A 71 -2.47 -23.75 -14.15
N GLU A 72 -2.75 -25.00 -13.74
CA GLU A 72 -4.02 -25.38 -13.09
C GLU A 72 -4.33 -24.56 -11.83
N TRP A 73 -3.32 -24.08 -11.11
CA TRP A 73 -3.52 -23.25 -9.92
C TRP A 73 -4.13 -21.88 -10.25
N PHE A 74 -3.74 -21.28 -11.38
CA PHE A 74 -4.29 -20.01 -11.85
C PHE A 74 -5.62 -20.20 -12.57
N ILE A 75 -5.79 -21.32 -13.28
CA ILE A 75 -7.04 -21.67 -13.95
C ILE A 75 -8.17 -21.87 -12.92
N ASN A 76 -7.87 -22.54 -11.81
CA ASN A 76 -8.84 -22.83 -10.75
C ASN A 76 -9.01 -21.69 -9.73
N ASP A 77 -8.43 -20.50 -9.97
CA ASP A 77 -8.45 -19.35 -9.05
C ASP A 77 -7.93 -19.66 -7.63
N ASN A 78 -7.01 -20.62 -7.51
CA ASN A 78 -6.41 -21.01 -6.23
C ASN A 78 -5.10 -20.27 -5.94
N ALA A 79 -4.44 -19.74 -6.98
CA ALA A 79 -3.14 -19.09 -6.85
C ALA A 79 -3.20 -17.71 -6.16
N CYS A 80 -4.10 -16.84 -6.60
CA CYS A 80 -4.10 -15.43 -6.21
C CYS A 80 -5.50 -14.90 -5.86
N PHE A 81 -5.53 -13.86 -5.03
CA PHE A 81 -6.70 -13.06 -4.69
C PHE A 81 -7.12 -12.18 -5.87
N THR A 82 -8.27 -12.49 -6.47
CA THR A 82 -8.76 -11.87 -7.71
C THR A 82 -10.23 -11.44 -7.64
N LYS A 83 -10.92 -11.68 -6.52
CA LYS A 83 -12.32 -11.27 -6.36
C LYS A 83 -12.42 -9.80 -6.00
N ASP A 84 -13.62 -9.26 -6.15
CA ASP A 84 -13.90 -7.87 -5.77
C ASP A 84 -13.59 -7.64 -4.28
N GLY A 85 -12.87 -6.55 -4.00
CA GLY A 85 -12.36 -6.23 -2.67
C GLY A 85 -11.06 -6.94 -2.28
N GLU A 86 -10.56 -7.89 -3.07
CA GLU A 86 -9.31 -8.62 -2.75
C GLU A 86 -8.08 -8.10 -3.51
N TRP A 87 -8.26 -7.20 -4.47
CA TRP A 87 -7.16 -6.59 -5.23
C TRP A 87 -6.43 -5.53 -4.41
N LEU A 88 -5.10 -5.60 -4.36
CA LEU A 88 -4.26 -4.53 -3.86
C LEU A 88 -4.30 -3.37 -4.86
N THR A 89 -4.76 -2.20 -4.42
CA THR A 89 -4.82 -1.00 -5.26
C THR A 89 -3.71 -0.04 -4.85
N LEU A 90 -2.72 0.14 -5.73
CA LEU A 90 -1.59 1.05 -5.50
C LEU A 90 -2.03 2.52 -5.55
N GLY A 91 -1.20 3.44 -5.04
CA GLY A 91 -1.51 4.87 -5.03
C GLY A 91 -1.76 5.46 -6.43
N ASN A 92 -1.18 4.87 -7.48
CA ASN A 92 -1.43 5.24 -8.88
C ASN A 92 -2.67 4.57 -9.51
N GLY A 93 -3.48 3.86 -8.72
CA GLY A 93 -4.69 3.16 -9.15
C GLY A 93 -4.47 1.80 -9.82
N ARG A 94 -3.22 1.36 -10.01
CA ARG A 94 -2.94 0.02 -10.55
C ARG A 94 -3.36 -1.05 -9.55
N LYS A 95 -3.91 -2.14 -10.08
CA LYS A 95 -4.34 -3.30 -9.29
C LYS A 95 -3.35 -4.45 -9.40
N LEU A 96 -3.00 -5.03 -8.26
CA LEU A 96 -2.18 -6.24 -8.16
C LEU A 96 -2.96 -7.32 -7.40
N ALA A 97 -2.92 -8.53 -7.92
CA ALA A 97 -3.37 -9.71 -7.21
C ALA A 97 -2.26 -10.18 -6.28
N PHE A 98 -2.66 -10.70 -5.12
CA PHE A 98 -1.75 -11.20 -4.11
C PHE A 98 -1.91 -12.71 -3.94
N ASN A 99 -0.84 -13.43 -3.66
CA ASN A 99 -0.87 -14.86 -3.44
C ASN A 99 -1.84 -15.29 -2.31
N LYS A 100 -2.60 -16.37 -2.54
CA LYS A 100 -3.53 -17.01 -1.58
C LYS A 100 -2.89 -18.04 -0.66
N VAL A 101 -1.71 -18.57 -1.00
CA VAL A 101 -1.06 -19.69 -0.31
C VAL A 101 -0.19 -19.20 0.84
N TRP A 102 -0.61 -19.45 2.07
CA TRP A 102 0.09 -18.98 3.26
C TRP A 102 0.18 -20.08 4.32
N THR A 103 1.40 -20.38 4.78
CA THR A 103 1.64 -21.16 5.99
C THR A 103 1.69 -20.24 7.21
N ALA A 104 1.49 -20.79 8.41
CA ALA A 104 1.64 -20.01 9.65
C ALA A 104 3.03 -19.37 9.77
N LYS A 105 4.09 -20.12 9.42
CA LYS A 105 5.47 -19.62 9.41
C LYS A 105 5.70 -18.50 8.40
N SER A 106 5.08 -18.57 7.22
CA SER A 106 5.16 -17.49 6.23
C SER A 106 4.44 -16.23 6.72
N LEU A 107 3.31 -16.39 7.40
CA LEU A 107 2.61 -15.27 8.02
C LEU A 107 3.47 -14.60 9.11
N GLU A 108 4.14 -15.38 9.97
CA GLU A 108 5.06 -14.86 10.99
C GLU A 108 6.21 -14.04 10.41
N LYS A 109 6.77 -14.51 9.28
CA LYS A 109 7.78 -13.76 8.52
C LYS A 109 7.24 -12.44 8.00
N LEU A 110 6.03 -12.44 7.43
CA LEU A 110 5.39 -11.21 6.97
C LEU A 110 5.10 -10.25 8.14
N GLN A 111 4.62 -10.76 9.27
CA GLN A 111 4.40 -9.98 10.49
C GLN A 111 5.68 -9.32 10.98
N THR A 112 6.79 -10.05 10.97
CA THR A 112 8.11 -9.51 11.35
C THR A 112 8.57 -8.44 10.37
N ALA A 113 8.46 -8.68 9.06
CA ALA A 113 8.87 -7.73 8.03
C ALA A 113 8.04 -6.43 8.05
N LEU A 114 6.76 -6.51 8.41
CA LEU A 114 5.85 -5.36 8.43
C LEU A 114 5.79 -4.64 9.79
N ALA A 115 6.33 -5.22 10.86
CA ALA A 115 6.39 -4.60 12.18
C ALA A 115 7.21 -3.29 12.16
N ASP A 116 8.31 -3.25 11.40
CA ASP A 116 9.16 -2.05 11.24
C ASP A 116 8.42 -0.89 10.56
N TYR A 117 7.33 -1.19 9.85
CA TYR A 117 6.45 -0.21 9.21
C TYR A 117 5.25 0.16 10.08
N GLY A 118 5.19 -0.30 11.33
CA GLY A 118 4.08 -0.04 12.25
C GLY A 118 2.81 -0.83 11.92
N ILE A 119 2.93 -1.94 11.18
CA ILE A 119 1.81 -2.78 10.77
C ILE A 119 1.87 -4.10 11.55
N THR A 120 0.80 -4.39 12.28
CA THR A 120 0.63 -5.67 12.96
C THR A 120 -0.56 -6.41 12.37
N GLY A 121 -0.53 -7.74 12.44
CA GLY A 121 -1.64 -8.56 11.97
C GLY A 121 -1.85 -9.77 12.87
N GLU A 122 -3.09 -10.21 13.03
CA GLU A 122 -3.43 -11.44 13.74
C GLU A 122 -4.56 -12.21 13.05
N VAL A 123 -4.67 -13.50 13.37
CA VAL A 123 -5.82 -14.31 12.96
C VAL A 123 -6.86 -14.22 14.07
N GLY A 124 -8.06 -13.79 13.73
CA GLY A 124 -9.11 -13.55 14.70
C GLY A 124 -10.51 -13.61 14.09
N THR A 125 -11.49 -13.17 14.88
CA THR A 125 -12.87 -13.04 14.41
C THR A 125 -13.03 -11.73 13.66
N VAL A 126 -13.64 -11.80 12.48
CA VAL A 126 -13.91 -10.65 11.61
C VAL A 126 -15.40 -10.65 11.30
N ASP A 127 -16.01 -9.46 11.17
CA ASP A 127 -17.43 -9.36 10.83
C ASP A 127 -17.73 -10.03 9.48
N LYS A 128 -18.92 -10.62 9.37
CA LYS A 128 -19.34 -11.31 8.12
C LYS A 128 -19.51 -10.35 6.94
N SER A 129 -19.68 -9.05 7.20
CA SER A 129 -19.75 -7.99 6.19
C SER A 129 -18.39 -7.64 5.58
N ALA A 130 -17.28 -8.04 6.20
CA ALA A 130 -15.94 -7.86 5.64
C ALA A 130 -15.72 -8.80 4.44
N VAL A 131 -16.11 -8.34 3.25
CA VAL A 131 -16.08 -9.12 1.99
C VAL A 131 -14.70 -9.74 1.73
N ALA A 132 -13.63 -9.01 2.01
CA ALA A 132 -12.25 -9.47 1.81
C ALA A 132 -11.74 -10.41 2.93
N GLY A 133 -12.52 -10.61 4.00
CA GLY A 133 -12.19 -11.52 5.11
C GLY A 133 -11.18 -10.98 6.12
N PHE A 134 -10.93 -9.67 6.12
CA PHE A 134 -10.10 -8.98 7.10
C PHE A 134 -10.66 -7.59 7.43
N GLU A 135 -10.26 -7.05 8.57
CA GLU A 135 -10.48 -5.67 9.01
C GLU A 135 -9.14 -4.98 9.25
N ILE A 136 -9.09 -3.67 9.00
CA ILE A 136 -7.91 -2.84 9.25
C ILE A 136 -8.32 -1.66 10.13
N CYS A 137 -7.65 -1.51 11.27
CA CYS A 137 -7.75 -0.35 12.13
C CYS A 137 -6.52 0.53 11.92
N PHE A 138 -6.72 1.74 11.39
CA PHE A 138 -5.64 2.70 11.16
C PHE A 138 -5.52 3.68 12.32
N GLU A 139 -4.29 3.85 12.83
CA GLU A 139 -3.92 4.97 13.69
C GLU A 139 -3.29 6.06 12.82
N SER A 140 -3.74 7.30 12.96
CA SER A 140 -3.30 8.40 12.10
C SER A 140 -3.03 9.69 12.86
N VAL A 141 -2.05 10.45 12.39
CA VAL A 141 -1.77 11.81 12.84
C VAL A 141 -2.37 12.79 11.83
N GLU A 142 -3.10 13.78 12.33
CA GLU A 142 -3.66 14.85 11.53
C GLU A 142 -2.99 16.19 11.88
N VAL A 143 -2.51 16.89 10.87
CA VAL A 143 -1.93 18.23 11.02
C VAL A 143 -2.90 19.25 10.43
N GLN A 144 -3.34 20.17 11.29
CA GLN A 144 -4.10 21.34 10.89
C GLN A 144 -3.16 22.50 10.62
N VAL A 145 -3.23 23.03 9.40
CA VAL A 145 -2.47 24.21 8.98
C VAL A 145 -3.45 25.37 8.86
N THR A 146 -3.20 26.41 9.66
CA THR A 146 -3.92 27.67 9.56
C THR A 146 -2.96 28.77 9.09
N GLY A 147 -3.44 29.64 8.21
CA GLY A 147 -2.64 30.72 7.65
C GLY A 147 -3.51 31.91 7.34
N LYS A 148 -2.99 33.13 7.60
CA LYS A 148 -3.69 34.39 7.33
C LYS A 148 -3.89 34.65 5.83
N PHE A 149 -3.07 34.04 4.98
CA PHE A 149 -3.09 34.22 3.54
C PHE A 149 -2.96 32.86 2.85
N GLN A 150 -3.61 32.70 1.69
CA GLN A 150 -3.68 31.43 0.94
C GLN A 150 -2.29 30.87 0.61
N ASN A 151 -1.33 31.72 0.24
CA ASN A 151 0.05 31.32 -0.04
C ASN A 151 0.79 30.76 1.18
N ARG A 152 0.60 31.37 2.36
CA ARG A 152 1.18 30.86 3.62
C ARG A 152 0.53 29.56 4.05
N THR A 153 -0.77 29.42 3.82
CA THR A 153 -1.49 28.16 4.06
C THR A 153 -0.95 27.05 3.15
N ALA A 154 -0.74 27.32 1.86
CA ALA A 154 -0.17 26.35 0.92
C ALA A 154 1.26 25.94 1.31
N LEU A 155 2.12 26.90 1.67
CA LEU A 155 3.47 26.62 2.16
C LEU A 155 3.45 25.79 3.45
N GLY A 156 2.56 26.13 4.39
CA GLY A 156 2.40 25.38 5.63
C GLY A 156 1.88 23.96 5.39
N MET A 157 0.98 23.74 4.42
CA MET A 157 0.51 22.42 4.02
C MET A 157 1.65 21.58 3.43
N MET A 158 2.51 22.18 2.60
CA MET A 158 3.67 21.50 2.04
C MET A 158 4.70 21.15 3.12
N ALA A 159 5.00 22.09 4.02
CA ALA A 159 5.89 21.86 5.15
C ALA A 159 5.37 20.75 6.07
N ALA A 160 4.06 20.73 6.36
CA ALA A 160 3.43 19.66 7.12
C ALA A 160 3.52 18.32 6.40
N TYR A 161 3.33 18.29 5.08
CA TYR A 161 3.46 17.07 4.28
C TYR A 161 4.89 16.51 4.30
N VAL A 162 5.91 17.36 4.15
CA VAL A 162 7.32 16.96 4.24
C VAL A 162 7.68 16.50 5.66
N ALA A 163 7.22 17.21 6.69
CA ALA A 163 7.46 16.82 8.08
C ALA A 163 6.81 15.48 8.43
N LEU A 164 5.63 15.20 7.88
CA LEU A 164 4.97 13.91 8.03
C LEU A 164 5.68 12.82 7.22
N ASN A 165 6.37 13.12 6.11
CA ASN A 165 7.01 12.12 5.25
C ASN A 165 8.53 12.37 5.13
N PRO A 166 9.32 12.12 6.19
CA PRO A 166 10.74 12.49 6.22
C PRO A 166 11.62 11.69 5.26
N SER A 167 11.14 10.54 4.75
CA SER A 167 11.85 9.72 3.76
C SER A 167 11.64 10.17 2.31
N LEU A 168 10.76 11.14 2.07
CA LEU A 168 10.35 11.54 0.72
C LEU A 168 11.47 12.31 0.02
N THR A 169 11.82 11.92 -1.20
CA THR A 169 12.84 12.62 -2.00
C THR A 169 12.26 13.84 -2.71
N ALA A 170 13.13 14.73 -3.19
CA ALA A 170 12.71 15.88 -4.00
C ALA A 170 12.08 15.45 -5.34
N GLU A 171 12.47 14.31 -5.90
CA GLU A 171 11.87 13.76 -7.12
C GLU A 171 10.46 13.24 -6.86
N GLU A 172 10.26 12.43 -5.82
CA GLU A 172 8.94 11.93 -5.42
C GLU A 172 7.98 13.08 -5.10
N LEU A 173 8.48 14.13 -4.45
CA LEU A 173 7.70 15.34 -4.16
C LEU A 173 7.24 16.05 -5.44
N ASN A 174 8.11 16.13 -6.46
CA ASN A 174 7.79 16.75 -7.74
C ASN A 174 6.86 15.88 -8.60
N GLU A 175 6.92 14.55 -8.48
CA GLU A 175 5.94 13.67 -9.12
C GLU A 175 4.56 13.79 -8.46
N GLN A 176 4.52 13.86 -7.13
CA GLN A 176 3.29 14.01 -6.35
C GLN A 176 2.66 15.40 -6.55
N PHE A 177 3.49 16.43 -6.71
CA PHE A 177 3.10 17.84 -6.84
C PHE A 177 3.82 18.48 -8.03
N PRO A 178 3.42 18.17 -9.29
CA PRO A 178 4.11 18.67 -10.46
C PRO A 178 4.10 20.20 -10.50
N MET A 179 5.29 20.78 -10.31
CA MET A 179 5.55 22.22 -10.20
C MET A 179 4.95 23.10 -11.32
N LYS A 180 4.62 22.51 -12.48
CA LYS A 180 3.96 23.21 -13.60
C LYS A 180 2.53 23.68 -13.25
N GLU A 181 1.82 23.00 -12.36
CA GLU A 181 0.46 23.38 -11.95
C GLU A 181 0.43 24.34 -10.75
N ILE A 182 1.47 24.33 -9.93
CA ILE A 182 1.55 25.12 -8.69
C ILE A 182 2.18 26.51 -8.96
N TRP A 183 2.82 26.68 -10.13
CA TRP A 183 3.50 27.94 -10.49
C TRP A 183 2.56 29.15 -10.54
N TRP A 184 1.25 28.99 -10.80
CA TRP A 184 0.31 30.12 -10.72
C TRP A 184 0.23 30.74 -9.32
N CYS A 185 0.43 29.95 -8.26
CA CYS A 185 0.47 30.43 -6.88
C CYS A 185 1.76 31.18 -6.55
N PHE A 186 2.88 30.86 -7.23
CA PHE A 186 4.20 31.45 -6.97
C PHE A 186 4.58 32.58 -7.93
N LYS A 187 4.10 32.55 -9.19
CA LYS A 187 4.47 33.52 -10.24
C LYS A 187 3.98 34.94 -9.93
N LYS A 188 2.88 35.10 -9.19
CA LYS A 188 2.38 36.42 -8.75
C LYS A 188 3.33 37.16 -7.80
N TYR A 189 4.36 36.49 -7.28
CA TYR A 189 5.37 37.06 -6.38
C TYR A 189 6.76 37.22 -7.01
N ALA A 190 7.02 36.69 -8.21
CA ALA A 190 8.27 36.97 -8.94
C ALA A 190 8.27 38.38 -9.57
N ASP A 191 7.09 38.99 -9.72
CA ASP A 191 6.90 40.32 -10.32
C ASP A 191 6.65 41.44 -9.29
N ILE A 192 6.81 41.18 -7.98
CA ILE A 192 6.80 42.24 -6.95
C ILE A 192 8.25 42.54 -6.56
N LYS A 193 8.89 43.41 -7.35
CA LYS A 193 10.06 44.19 -6.92
C LYS A 193 9.61 45.51 -6.30
#